data_AF-X1V845-F1
#
_entry.id   AF-X1V845-F1
#
_cell.length_a   1.000
_cell.length_b   1.000
_cell.length_c   1.000
_cell.angle_alpha   90.00
_cell.angle_beta   90.00
_cell.angle_gamma   90.00
#
_symmetry.space_group_name_H-M   'P 1'
#
loop_
_entity.id
_entity.type
_entity.pdbx_description
1 polymer ?
#
loop_
_entity_poly.entity_id
_entity_poly.type
_entity_poly.pdbx_seq_one_letter_code
_entity_poly.pdbx_strand_id
1 'polypeptide(L)'
;MTKDMSTEEQSQVEEVICEDGKVYLSPCQIRCPLGIDIQRNHAMIALLPFDPEEAARQMIEIGNEVYEQSPLFPLLCAYICGLCEQECNYKDETGTVRRRMLMRLVAKEYVKYLETVPSLPAPTKERIAVIGGGPGGLMCAYILSKKGYRVTILERNPKLGGAMCLIPAYRLPQDIIDSVINNLLRIAHIEVKLGAEVGDKGQTLDDLKKTGYRAVFIATGTPTPRPLT
;
A
#
# COMPACT_ATOMS: atom_id res chain seq x y z
N MET A 1 34.13 14.07 32.39
CA MET A 1 33.87 12.64 32.66
C MET A 1 32.90 12.14 31.61
N THR A 2 33.52 11.57 30.59
CA THR A 2 32.98 10.75 29.52
C THR A 2 31.95 9.77 30.06
N LYS A 3 30.70 9.88 29.57
CA LYS A 3 29.75 8.78 29.68
C LYS A 3 30.14 7.80 28.58
N ASP A 4 30.68 6.66 29.01
CA ASP A 4 31.13 5.60 28.13
C ASP A 4 30.01 5.23 27.15
N MET A 5 30.25 5.54 25.87
CA MET A 5 29.63 4.88 24.74
C MET A 5 30.23 3.48 24.66
N SER A 6 29.79 2.58 25.53
CA SER A 6 30.07 1.16 25.39
C SER A 6 29.24 0.61 24.23
N THR A 7 29.82 0.71 23.05
CA THR A 7 29.94 -0.34 22.03
C THR A 7 29.05 -1.58 22.20
N GLU A 8 27.76 -1.44 21.94
CA GLU A 8 26.92 -2.53 21.41
C GLU A 8 26.07 -1.95 20.28
N GLU A 9 26.74 -1.58 19.20
CA GLU A 9 26.10 -1.32 17.90
C GLU A 9 25.75 -2.67 17.26
N GLN A 10 24.97 -3.48 17.98
CA GLN A 10 24.39 -4.70 17.43
C GLN A 10 23.37 -4.27 16.39
N SER A 11 23.50 -4.82 15.18
CA SER A 11 22.43 -4.82 14.18
C SER A 11 21.10 -5.06 14.89
N GLN A 12 20.20 -4.07 14.89
CA GLN A 12 18.95 -4.10 15.66
C GLN A 12 17.99 -5.13 15.08
N VAL A 13 18.27 -6.40 15.31
CA VAL A 13 17.39 -7.51 14.96
C VAL A 13 16.51 -7.82 16.16
N GLU A 14 15.21 -7.85 15.93
CA GLU A 14 14.25 -8.21 16.97
C GLU A 14 13.97 -9.71 16.89
N GLU A 15 14.16 -10.41 18.01
CA GLU A 15 13.78 -11.82 18.12
C GLU A 15 12.25 -11.90 18.32
N VAL A 16 11.56 -12.54 17.38
CA VAL A 16 10.14 -12.84 17.45
C VAL A 16 9.97 -14.35 17.58
N ILE A 17 9.25 -14.78 18.62
CA ILE A 17 8.92 -16.18 18.84
C ILE A 17 7.54 -16.45 18.25
N CYS A 18 7.51 -17.23 17.17
CA CYS A 18 6.29 -17.71 16.53
C CYS A 18 6.02 -19.18 16.90
N GLU A 19 4.86 -19.72 16.53
CA GLU A 19 4.52 -21.14 16.73
C GLU A 19 5.54 -22.09 16.10
N ASP A 20 6.17 -21.68 14.99
CA ASP A 20 7.19 -22.44 14.25
C ASP A 20 8.63 -22.24 14.76
N GLY A 21 8.84 -21.43 15.79
CA GLY A 21 10.15 -21.18 16.40
C GLY A 21 10.59 -19.72 16.43
N LYS A 22 11.91 -19.51 16.62
CA LYS A 22 12.52 -18.18 16.73
C LYS A 22 12.84 -17.61 15.34
N VAL A 23 12.33 -16.43 15.05
CA VAL A 23 12.60 -15.66 13.82
C VAL A 23 13.23 -14.32 14.21
N TYR A 24 14.25 -13.89 13.46
CA TYR A 24 14.87 -12.58 13.66
C TYR A 24 14.38 -11.61 12.60
N LEU A 25 13.74 -10.52 13.02
CA LEU A 25 13.28 -9.47 12.12
C LEU A 25 14.39 -8.47 11.86
N SER A 26 14.53 -8.06 10.61
CA SER A 26 15.46 -7.01 10.24
C SER A 26 14.94 -5.62 10.63
N PRO A 27 15.83 -4.65 10.96
CA PRO A 27 15.39 -3.31 11.36
C PRO A 27 14.61 -2.58 10.25
N CYS A 28 14.91 -2.88 9.00
CA CYS A 28 14.15 -2.35 7.88
C CYS A 28 12.70 -2.89 7.83
N GLN A 29 12.48 -4.16 8.20
CA GLN A 29 11.15 -4.77 8.32
C GLN A 29 10.39 -4.24 9.53
N ILE A 30 11.07 -4.11 10.69
CA ILE A 30 10.49 -3.51 11.92
C ILE A 30 10.03 -2.07 11.64
N ARG A 31 10.84 -1.31 10.91
CA ARG A 31 10.51 0.07 10.51
C ARG A 31 9.36 0.16 9.51
N CYS A 32 9.05 -0.91 8.79
CA CYS A 32 8.01 -0.91 7.78
C CYS A 32 6.62 -0.99 8.44
N PRO A 33 5.72 0.01 8.25
CA PRO A 33 4.37 -0.06 8.83
C PRO A 33 3.51 -1.21 8.31
N LEU A 34 3.90 -1.82 7.19
CA LEU A 34 3.23 -2.95 6.57
C LEU A 34 3.85 -4.30 6.96
N GLY A 35 4.96 -4.30 7.71
CA GLY A 35 5.66 -5.52 8.10
C GLY A 35 6.20 -6.35 6.94
N ILE A 36 6.47 -5.72 5.79
CA ILE A 36 6.93 -6.43 4.58
C ILE A 36 8.23 -7.17 4.86
N ASP A 37 8.37 -8.39 4.36
CA ASP A 37 9.62 -9.14 4.41
C ASP A 37 10.63 -8.58 3.38
N ILE A 38 11.33 -7.53 3.82
CA ILE A 38 12.23 -6.76 2.97
C ILE A 38 13.44 -7.59 2.54
N GLN A 39 13.99 -8.39 3.45
CA GLN A 39 15.18 -9.21 3.19
C GLN A 39 14.88 -10.29 2.16
N ARG A 40 13.75 -10.99 2.29
CA ARG A 40 13.31 -11.98 1.31
C ARG A 40 13.17 -11.37 -0.09
N ASN A 41 12.46 -10.25 -0.21
CA ASN A 41 12.30 -9.60 -1.52
C ASN A 41 13.65 -9.17 -2.10
N HIS A 42 14.56 -8.62 -1.29
CA HIS A 42 15.89 -8.24 -1.76
C HIS A 42 16.70 -9.45 -2.25
N ALA A 43 16.64 -10.58 -1.53
CA ALA A 43 17.29 -11.81 -1.96
C ALA A 43 16.71 -12.33 -3.29
N MET A 44 15.39 -12.33 -3.44
CA MET A 44 14.75 -12.73 -4.70
C MET A 44 15.15 -11.81 -5.86
N ILE A 45 15.19 -10.48 -5.63
CA ILE A 45 15.62 -9.52 -6.65
C ILE A 45 17.10 -9.72 -7.02
N ALA A 46 17.96 -10.04 -6.06
CA ALA A 46 19.38 -10.31 -6.30
C ALA A 46 19.63 -11.61 -7.10
N LEU A 47 18.69 -12.56 -7.03
CA LEU A 47 18.75 -13.83 -7.75
C LEU A 47 18.06 -13.81 -9.11
N LEU A 48 17.53 -12.65 -9.55
CA LEU A 48 16.90 -12.53 -10.85
C LEU A 48 17.88 -12.92 -11.97
N PRO A 49 17.42 -13.70 -12.96
CA PRO A 49 18.25 -14.08 -14.09
C PRO A 49 18.54 -12.88 -15.00
N PHE A 50 19.60 -12.99 -15.79
CA PHE A 50 19.94 -11.96 -16.78
C PHE A 50 19.04 -11.99 -18.02
N ASP A 51 18.33 -13.11 -18.26
CA ASP A 51 17.34 -13.20 -19.32
C ASP A 51 16.12 -12.32 -18.97
N PRO A 52 15.76 -11.33 -19.79
CA PRO A 52 14.70 -10.37 -19.46
C PRO A 52 13.31 -11.00 -19.30
N GLU A 53 12.99 -12.04 -20.08
CA GLU A 53 11.66 -12.67 -20.02
C GLU A 53 11.52 -13.48 -18.74
N GLU A 54 12.54 -14.26 -18.39
CA GLU A 54 12.55 -15.04 -17.16
C GLU A 54 12.61 -14.13 -15.93
N ALA A 55 13.36 -13.03 -16.00
CA ALA A 55 13.40 -12.03 -14.94
C ALA A 55 12.02 -11.39 -14.72
N ALA A 56 11.28 -11.09 -15.79
CA ALA A 56 9.93 -10.56 -15.69
C ALA A 56 8.97 -11.55 -15.00
N ARG A 57 9.08 -12.85 -15.29
CA ARG A 57 8.28 -13.90 -14.61
C ARG A 57 8.57 -13.92 -13.11
N GLN A 58 9.83 -13.93 -12.70
CA GLN A 58 10.20 -13.92 -11.29
C GLN A 58 9.84 -12.60 -10.58
N MET A 59 9.92 -11.46 -11.27
CA MET A 59 9.40 -10.19 -10.75
C MET A 59 7.90 -10.25 -10.47
N ILE A 60 7.12 -10.97 -11.29
CA ILE A 60 5.70 -11.18 -11.03
C ILE A 60 5.49 -11.98 -9.73
N GLU A 61 6.29 -13.00 -9.48
CA GLU A 61 6.24 -13.78 -8.23
C GLU A 61 6.55 -12.92 -7.01
N ILE A 62 7.62 -12.12 -7.07
CA ILE A 62 7.96 -11.14 -6.02
C ILE A 62 6.79 -10.17 -5.82
N GLY A 63 6.25 -9.63 -6.91
CA GLY A 63 5.11 -8.72 -6.87
C GLY A 63 3.88 -9.35 -6.22
N ASN A 64 3.59 -10.63 -6.49
CA ASN A 64 2.50 -11.37 -5.85
C ASN A 64 2.70 -11.48 -4.33
N GLU A 65 3.92 -11.76 -3.86
CA GLU A 65 4.20 -11.81 -2.41
C GLU A 65 3.91 -10.47 -1.73
N VAL A 66 4.36 -9.36 -2.33
CA VAL A 66 4.14 -8.04 -1.72
C VAL A 66 2.69 -7.57 -1.88
N TYR A 67 2.04 -7.89 -3.00
CA TYR A 67 0.65 -7.54 -3.27
C TYR A 67 -0.32 -8.23 -2.30
N GLU A 68 -0.06 -9.49 -1.93
CA GLU A 68 -0.87 -10.24 -0.97
C GLU A 68 -0.86 -9.58 0.41
N GLN A 69 0.28 -9.00 0.81
CA GLN A 69 0.40 -8.22 2.05
C GLN A 69 -0.31 -6.86 1.95
N SER A 70 -0.14 -6.17 0.82
CA SER A 70 -0.91 -4.97 0.50
C SER A 70 -0.93 -4.72 -1.01
N PRO A 71 -2.09 -4.55 -1.66
CA PRO A 71 -2.17 -4.37 -3.11
C PRO A 71 -1.85 -2.96 -3.60
N LEU A 72 -2.01 -1.95 -2.73
CA LEU A 72 -1.90 -0.54 -3.09
C LEU A 72 -0.51 0.03 -2.79
N PHE A 73 -0.03 -0.22 -1.57
CA PHE A 73 1.15 0.45 -1.06
C PHE A 73 2.45 -0.02 -1.70
N PRO A 74 2.76 -1.30 -1.91
CA PRO A 74 4.02 -1.73 -2.50
C PRO A 74 4.32 -1.11 -3.86
N LEU A 75 3.29 -0.95 -4.71
CA LEU A 75 3.44 -0.38 -6.06
C LEU A 75 3.63 1.13 -6.03
N LEU A 76 2.88 1.86 -5.19
CA LEU A 76 2.99 3.32 -5.08
C LEU A 76 4.15 3.75 -4.17
N CYS A 77 4.40 3.03 -3.07
CA CYS A 77 5.53 3.24 -2.16
C CYS A 77 6.88 3.01 -2.85
N ALA A 78 6.94 2.19 -3.91
CA ALA A 78 8.13 2.07 -4.75
C ALA A 78 8.57 3.40 -5.40
N TYR A 79 7.71 4.43 -5.40
CA TYR A 79 8.03 5.75 -5.94
C TYR A 79 8.33 6.78 -4.85
N ILE A 80 7.69 6.67 -3.68
CA ILE A 80 7.68 7.74 -2.67
C ILE A 80 8.19 7.33 -1.28
N CYS A 81 8.18 6.05 -0.93
CA CYS A 81 8.50 5.58 0.42
C CYS A 81 9.98 5.25 0.55
N GLY A 82 10.54 5.51 1.73
CA GLY A 82 11.94 5.21 2.09
C GLY A 82 12.14 5.08 3.60
N LEU A 83 11.10 4.72 4.36
CA LEU A 83 11.18 4.61 5.82
C LEU A 83 12.17 3.52 6.26
N CYS A 84 12.05 2.34 5.66
CA CYS A 84 12.94 1.20 5.89
C CYS A 84 14.40 1.46 5.49
N GLU A 85 14.63 2.36 4.52
CA GLU A 85 15.97 2.78 4.08
C GLU A 85 16.72 3.54 5.21
N GLN A 86 16.00 4.20 6.12
CA GLN A 86 16.61 4.98 7.21
C GLN A 86 17.28 4.11 8.28
N GLU A 87 16.76 2.90 8.48
CA GLU A 87 17.19 1.92 9.51
C GLU A 87 17.93 0.73 8.87
N CYS A 88 18.54 0.95 7.70
CA CYS A 88 19.27 -0.11 7.01
C CYS A 88 20.61 -0.38 7.70
N ASN A 89 20.91 -1.62 8.05
CA ASN A 89 22.20 -2.02 8.65
C ASN A 89 23.42 -1.57 7.83
N TYR A 90 23.31 -1.52 6.50
CA TYR A 90 24.42 -1.13 5.62
C TYR A 90 24.65 0.39 5.52
N LYS A 91 23.83 1.20 6.19
CA LYS A 91 23.87 2.67 6.10
C LYS A 91 25.25 3.23 6.42
N ASP A 92 25.91 2.71 7.46
CA ASP A 92 27.18 3.22 7.96
C ASP A 92 28.41 2.55 7.31
N GLU A 93 28.22 1.43 6.60
CA GLU A 93 29.29 0.68 5.93
C GLU A 93 29.42 1.04 4.44
N THR A 94 28.43 0.65 3.63
CA THR A 94 28.45 0.79 2.16
C THR A 94 27.42 1.79 1.65
N GLY A 95 26.63 2.36 2.57
CA GLY A 95 25.42 3.11 2.27
C GLY A 95 24.18 2.23 2.20
N THR A 96 23.04 2.87 2.45
CA THR A 96 21.73 2.23 2.50
C THR A 96 21.35 1.52 1.19
N VAL A 97 20.84 0.28 1.31
CA VAL A 97 20.22 -0.43 0.19
C VAL A 97 18.97 0.33 -0.29
N ARG A 98 18.97 0.72 -1.56
CA ARG A 98 17.90 1.51 -2.19
C ARG A 98 16.66 0.67 -2.50
N ARG A 99 15.95 0.20 -1.46
CA ARG A 99 14.71 -0.59 -1.60
C ARG A 99 13.72 0.05 -2.57
N ARG A 100 13.55 1.37 -2.52
CA ARG A 100 12.64 2.10 -3.40
C ARG A 100 12.95 1.83 -4.88
N MET A 101 14.22 1.82 -5.26
CA MET A 101 14.64 1.57 -6.64
C MET A 101 14.42 0.10 -7.04
N LEU A 102 14.75 -0.84 -6.14
CA LEU A 102 14.54 -2.27 -6.35
C LEU A 102 13.05 -2.59 -6.55
N MET A 103 12.19 -2.07 -5.66
CA MET A 103 10.75 -2.28 -5.79
C MET A 103 10.14 -1.53 -6.97
N ARG A 104 10.76 -0.45 -7.46
CA ARG A 104 10.30 0.22 -8.68
C ARG A 104 10.54 -0.63 -9.94
N LEU A 105 11.61 -1.42 -9.96
CA LEU A 105 11.84 -2.40 -11.02
C LEU A 105 10.70 -3.43 -11.05
N VAL A 106 10.41 -4.04 -9.90
CA VAL A 106 9.32 -5.01 -9.74
C VAL A 106 7.96 -4.39 -10.08
N ALA A 107 7.66 -3.20 -9.53
CA ALA A 107 6.37 -2.54 -9.71
C ALA A 107 6.07 -2.21 -11.18
N LYS A 108 7.09 -1.85 -11.97
CA LYS A 108 6.90 -1.56 -13.40
C LYS A 108 6.40 -2.76 -14.20
N GLU A 109 6.93 -3.95 -13.93
CA GLU A 109 6.44 -5.17 -14.59
C GLU A 109 5.13 -5.65 -13.97
N TYR A 110 5.00 -5.56 -12.66
CA TYR A 110 3.81 -6.02 -11.96
C TYR A 110 2.54 -5.22 -12.30
N VAL A 111 2.66 -3.91 -12.49
CA VAL A 111 1.51 -3.06 -12.90
C VAL A 111 0.95 -3.48 -14.26
N LYS A 112 1.81 -3.91 -15.21
CA LYS A 112 1.35 -4.46 -16.50
C LYS A 112 0.66 -5.80 -16.30
N TYR A 113 1.25 -6.66 -15.47
CA TYR A 113 0.67 -7.96 -15.14
C TYR A 113 -0.72 -7.85 -14.51
N LEU A 114 -0.96 -6.85 -13.67
CA LEU A 114 -2.26 -6.63 -13.02
C LEU A 114 -3.43 -6.57 -14.01
N GLU A 115 -3.23 -6.05 -15.21
CA GLU A 115 -4.28 -5.98 -16.26
C GLU A 115 -4.81 -7.37 -16.65
N THR A 116 -3.96 -8.39 -16.52
CA THR A 116 -4.27 -9.80 -16.83
C THR A 116 -4.86 -10.56 -15.66
N VAL A 117 -4.74 -10.03 -14.43
CA VAL A 117 -5.21 -10.70 -13.22
C VAL A 117 -6.74 -10.76 -13.23
N PRO A 118 -7.35 -11.95 -13.06
CA PRO A 118 -8.80 -12.09 -13.02
C PRO A 118 -9.39 -11.41 -11.78
N SER A 119 -10.67 -11.04 -11.87
CA SER A 119 -11.38 -10.52 -10.71
C SER A 119 -11.59 -11.60 -9.65
N LEU A 120 -11.62 -11.16 -8.39
CA LEU A 120 -11.99 -11.99 -7.25
C LEU A 120 -13.46 -12.45 -7.36
N PRO A 121 -13.88 -13.48 -6.60
CA PRO A 121 -15.29 -13.84 -6.54
C PRO A 121 -16.18 -12.64 -6.18
N ALA A 122 -17.34 -12.54 -6.83
CA ALA A 122 -18.26 -11.43 -6.60
C ALA A 122 -18.72 -11.37 -5.13
N PRO A 123 -18.83 -10.17 -4.53
CA PRO A 123 -19.23 -10.02 -3.14
C PRO A 123 -20.71 -10.37 -2.91
N THR A 124 -20.97 -11.23 -1.93
CA THR A 124 -22.30 -11.75 -1.59
C THR A 124 -22.87 -11.21 -0.27
N LYS A 125 -22.05 -10.57 0.56
CA LYS A 125 -22.44 -10.06 1.88
C LYS A 125 -23.07 -8.67 1.80
N GLU A 126 -23.32 -8.07 2.97
CA GLU A 126 -23.96 -6.77 3.13
C GLU A 126 -23.17 -5.63 2.46
N ARG A 127 -23.87 -4.52 2.22
CA ARG A 127 -23.30 -3.30 1.65
C ARG A 127 -22.59 -2.46 2.69
N ILE A 128 -21.40 -1.99 2.37
CA ILE A 128 -20.59 -1.10 3.20
C ILE A 128 -20.25 0.17 2.41
N ALA A 129 -20.45 1.33 3.04
CA ALA A 129 -20.03 2.60 2.48
C ALA A 129 -18.63 2.97 3.01
N VAL A 130 -17.73 3.34 2.11
CA VAL A 130 -16.42 3.90 2.45
C VAL A 130 -16.40 5.35 1.99
N ILE A 131 -16.25 6.30 2.91
CA ILE A 131 -16.25 7.73 2.61
C ILE A 131 -14.80 8.18 2.42
N GLY A 132 -14.46 8.62 1.21
CA GLY A 132 -13.12 9.02 0.81
C GLY A 132 -12.40 7.94 0.00
N GLY A 133 -11.92 8.32 -1.19
CA GLY A 133 -11.19 7.52 -2.16
C GLY A 133 -9.67 7.70 -2.09
N GLY A 134 -9.15 8.09 -0.93
CA GLY A 134 -7.71 8.14 -0.65
C GLY A 134 -7.12 6.75 -0.31
N PRO A 135 -5.83 6.67 0.03
CA PRO A 135 -5.15 5.38 0.25
C PRO A 135 -5.78 4.54 1.38
N GLY A 136 -6.21 5.17 2.47
CA GLY A 136 -6.89 4.47 3.57
C GLY A 136 -8.26 3.91 3.17
N GLY A 137 -9.05 4.67 2.39
CA GLY A 137 -10.35 4.23 1.90
C GLY A 137 -10.23 3.11 0.87
N LEU A 138 -9.30 3.24 -0.09
CA LEU A 138 -9.02 2.22 -1.10
C LEU A 138 -8.58 0.89 -0.47
N MET A 139 -7.66 0.93 0.50
CA MET A 139 -7.20 -0.29 1.18
C MET A 139 -8.31 -0.94 2.02
N CYS A 140 -9.10 -0.13 2.74
CA CYS A 140 -10.26 -0.63 3.48
C CYS A 140 -11.28 -1.31 2.56
N ALA A 141 -11.60 -0.65 1.44
CA ALA A 141 -12.51 -1.19 0.45
C ALA A 141 -12.02 -2.52 -0.14
N TYR A 142 -10.73 -2.60 -0.49
CA TYR A 142 -10.12 -3.85 -0.96
C TYR A 142 -10.25 -4.99 0.06
N ILE A 143 -9.87 -4.75 1.32
CA ILE A 143 -9.92 -5.79 2.37
C ILE A 143 -11.36 -6.28 2.58
N LEU A 144 -12.33 -5.36 2.62
CA LEU A 144 -13.74 -5.69 2.81
C LEU A 144 -14.31 -6.44 1.60
N SER A 145 -13.97 -6.03 0.38
CA SER A 145 -14.32 -6.75 -0.84
C SER A 145 -13.73 -8.16 -0.89
N LYS A 146 -12.45 -8.32 -0.53
CA LYS A 146 -11.79 -9.64 -0.43
C LYS A 146 -12.48 -10.54 0.60
N LYS A 147 -13.08 -9.97 1.64
CA LYS A 147 -13.92 -10.67 2.64
C LYS A 147 -15.36 -10.94 2.17
N GLY A 148 -15.71 -10.53 0.95
CA GLY A 148 -17.01 -10.77 0.31
C GLY A 148 -18.08 -9.69 0.54
N TYR A 149 -17.73 -8.55 1.13
CA TYR A 149 -18.66 -7.43 1.33
C TYR A 149 -18.82 -6.58 0.08
N ARG A 150 -20.02 -6.05 -0.14
CA ARG A 150 -20.31 -5.17 -1.27
C ARG A 150 -19.90 -3.75 -0.90
N VAL A 151 -18.76 -3.29 -1.40
CA VAL A 151 -18.21 -1.98 -1.00
C VAL A 151 -18.49 -0.93 -2.06
N THR A 152 -18.99 0.22 -1.62
CA THR A 152 -19.10 1.43 -2.43
C THR A 152 -18.25 2.54 -1.81
N ILE A 153 -17.30 3.07 -2.57
CA ILE A 153 -16.53 4.26 -2.20
C ILE A 153 -17.34 5.50 -2.61
N LEU A 154 -17.57 6.39 -1.66
CA LEU A 154 -18.16 7.71 -1.85
C LEU A 154 -17.04 8.74 -1.79
N GLU A 155 -16.68 9.33 -2.93
CA GLU A 155 -15.61 10.32 -3.05
C GLU A 155 -16.19 11.65 -3.51
N ARG A 156 -15.80 12.73 -2.83
CA ARG A 156 -16.26 14.09 -3.12
C ARG A 156 -15.62 14.64 -4.40
N ASN A 157 -14.35 14.31 -4.64
CA ASN A 157 -13.58 14.81 -5.76
C ASN A 157 -13.96 14.05 -7.07
N PRO A 158 -13.67 14.64 -8.25
CA PRO A 158 -13.90 13.97 -9.54
C PRO A 158 -12.90 12.84 -9.84
N LYS A 159 -11.94 12.58 -8.94
CA LYS A 159 -10.90 11.56 -9.12
C LYS A 159 -10.55 10.91 -7.78
N LEU A 160 -10.21 9.63 -7.81
CA LEU A 160 -9.68 8.88 -6.68
C LEU A 160 -8.17 9.15 -6.47
N GLY A 161 -7.65 8.71 -5.32
CA GLY A 161 -6.23 8.83 -4.96
C GLY A 161 -5.97 9.82 -3.82
N GLY A 162 -6.91 10.76 -3.58
CA GLY A 162 -6.85 11.70 -2.46
C GLY A 162 -5.52 12.47 -2.43
N ALA A 163 -4.85 12.50 -1.27
CA ALA A 163 -3.59 13.21 -1.09
C ALA A 163 -2.44 12.70 -2.00
N MET A 164 -2.52 11.46 -2.52
CA MET A 164 -1.51 10.95 -3.45
C MET A 164 -1.49 11.73 -4.77
N CYS A 165 -2.64 12.26 -5.19
CA CYS A 165 -2.75 13.09 -6.39
C CYS A 165 -2.08 14.46 -6.23
N LEU A 166 -1.79 14.89 -5.00
CA LEU A 166 -1.07 16.14 -4.72
C LEU A 166 0.45 15.97 -4.84
N ILE A 167 0.94 14.73 -4.96
CA ILE A 167 2.36 14.45 -5.15
C ILE A 167 2.74 14.83 -6.59
N PRO A 168 3.81 15.63 -6.81
CA PRO A 168 4.26 15.99 -8.14
C PRO A 168 4.54 14.79 -9.04
N ALA A 169 4.15 14.90 -10.32
CA ALA A 169 4.21 13.81 -11.30
C ALA A 169 5.63 13.23 -11.50
N TYR A 170 6.68 14.06 -11.34
CA TYR A 170 8.06 13.58 -11.43
C TYR A 170 8.47 12.64 -10.28
N ARG A 171 7.77 12.69 -9.14
CA ARG A 171 7.96 11.75 -8.02
C ARG A 171 7.02 10.56 -8.14
N LEU A 172 5.74 10.82 -8.36
CA LEU A 172 4.70 9.80 -8.49
C LEU A 172 3.88 10.08 -9.75
N PRO A 173 4.15 9.34 -10.85
CA PRO A 173 3.44 9.53 -12.10
C PRO A 173 1.94 9.23 -11.98
N GLN A 174 1.10 10.06 -12.60
CA GLN A 174 -0.35 9.96 -12.47
C GLN A 174 -0.91 8.71 -13.18
N ASP A 175 -0.31 8.31 -14.29
CA ASP A 175 -0.61 7.07 -15.02
C ASP A 175 -0.43 5.82 -14.14
N ILE A 176 0.61 5.80 -13.29
CA ILE A 176 0.84 4.70 -12.35
C ILE A 176 -0.24 4.69 -11.26
N ILE A 177 -0.60 5.86 -10.71
CA ILE A 177 -1.69 5.96 -9.72
C ILE A 177 -2.99 5.41 -10.34
N ASP A 178 -3.33 5.86 -11.54
CA ASP A 178 -4.57 5.50 -12.21
C ASP A 178 -4.60 4.00 -12.56
N SER A 179 -3.50 3.45 -13.08
CA SER A 179 -3.41 2.03 -13.40
C SER A 179 -3.55 1.15 -12.14
N VAL A 180 -2.86 1.48 -11.04
CA VAL A 180 -2.96 0.72 -9.79
C VAL A 180 -4.37 0.79 -9.21
N ILE A 181 -4.98 1.98 -9.17
CA ILE A 181 -6.33 2.15 -8.62
C ILE A 181 -7.36 1.41 -9.48
N ASN A 182 -7.33 1.59 -10.80
CA ASN A 182 -8.30 0.97 -11.70
C ASN A 182 -8.23 -0.57 -11.64
N ASN A 183 -7.02 -1.13 -11.61
CA ASN A 183 -6.83 -2.56 -11.43
C ASN A 183 -7.35 -3.04 -10.06
N LEU A 184 -7.07 -2.30 -8.98
CA LEU A 184 -7.59 -2.63 -7.65
C LEU A 184 -9.13 -2.66 -7.61
N LEU A 185 -9.79 -1.66 -8.21
CA LEU A 185 -11.25 -1.60 -8.27
C LEU A 185 -11.85 -2.75 -9.10
N ARG A 186 -11.26 -3.02 -10.27
CA ARG A 186 -11.68 -4.10 -11.18
C ARG A 186 -11.51 -5.47 -10.54
N ILE A 187 -10.36 -5.73 -9.92
CA ILE A 187 -10.05 -7.02 -9.31
C ILE A 187 -10.95 -7.27 -8.10
N ALA A 188 -11.19 -6.25 -7.27
CA ALA A 188 -11.94 -6.40 -6.03
C ALA A 188 -13.44 -6.06 -6.13
N HIS A 189 -13.99 -5.83 -7.34
CA HIS A 189 -15.41 -5.47 -7.54
C HIS A 189 -15.87 -4.29 -6.67
N ILE A 190 -15.04 -3.25 -6.55
CA ILE A 190 -15.37 -2.07 -5.74
C ILE A 190 -16.15 -1.07 -6.59
N GLU A 191 -17.32 -0.67 -6.10
CA GLU A 191 -18.10 0.39 -6.73
C GLU A 191 -17.61 1.77 -6.28
N VAL A 192 -17.71 2.77 -7.16
CA VAL A 192 -17.26 4.13 -6.87
C VAL A 192 -18.34 5.13 -7.29
N LYS A 193 -18.64 6.07 -6.40
CA LYS A 193 -19.48 7.24 -6.66
C LYS A 193 -18.66 8.50 -6.43
N LEU A 194 -18.28 9.14 -7.53
CA LEU A 194 -17.57 10.43 -7.54
C LEU A 194 -18.56 11.58 -7.38
N GLY A 195 -18.10 12.73 -6.88
CA GLY A 195 -18.96 13.87 -6.57
C GLY A 195 -19.91 13.63 -5.39
N ALA A 196 -19.73 12.55 -4.64
CA ALA A 196 -20.57 12.19 -3.50
C ALA A 196 -20.05 12.91 -2.25
N GLU A 197 -20.78 13.94 -1.82
CA GLU A 197 -20.50 14.64 -0.56
C GLU A 197 -21.29 14.01 0.59
N VAL A 198 -20.63 13.78 1.73
CA VAL A 198 -21.24 13.27 2.97
C VAL A 198 -20.93 14.26 4.09
N GLY A 199 -21.96 14.65 4.85
CA GLY A 199 -21.87 15.68 5.89
C GLY A 199 -22.78 16.88 5.59
N ASP A 200 -22.39 18.06 6.06
CA ASP A 200 -23.24 19.27 6.13
C ASP A 200 -23.89 19.70 4.81
N LYS A 201 -23.28 19.37 3.66
CA LYS A 201 -23.76 19.74 2.32
C LYS A 201 -24.22 18.56 1.47
N GLY A 202 -24.27 17.36 2.06
CA GLY A 202 -24.48 16.12 1.32
C GLY A 202 -25.34 15.12 2.09
N GLN A 203 -25.09 13.84 1.85
CA GLN A 203 -25.80 12.77 2.54
C GLN A 203 -25.37 12.70 4.00
N THR A 204 -26.31 12.51 4.92
CA THR A 204 -25.98 12.25 6.32
C THR A 204 -25.68 10.77 6.56
N LEU A 205 -25.04 10.44 7.68
CA LEU A 205 -24.82 9.04 8.05
C LEU A 205 -26.13 8.25 8.20
N ASP A 206 -27.21 8.91 8.62
CA ASP A 206 -28.51 8.27 8.74
C ASP A 206 -29.16 8.03 7.37
N ASP A 207 -28.92 8.89 6.39
CA ASP A 207 -29.36 8.66 5.01
C ASP A 207 -28.62 7.47 4.37
N LEU A 208 -27.33 7.32 4.68
CA LEU A 208 -26.56 6.14 4.27
C LEU A 208 -27.10 4.85 4.92
N LYS A 209 -27.49 4.88 6.19
CA LYS A 209 -28.13 3.73 6.82
C LYS A 209 -29.49 3.42 6.17
N LYS A 210 -30.31 4.43 5.89
CA LYS A 210 -31.63 4.28 5.24
C LYS A 210 -31.52 3.71 3.82
N THR A 211 -30.46 4.06 3.08
CA THR A 211 -30.19 3.49 1.75
C THR A 211 -29.72 2.03 1.81
N GLY A 212 -29.49 1.49 3.01
CA GLY A 212 -29.24 0.08 3.28
C GLY A 212 -27.76 -0.31 3.31
N TYR A 213 -26.87 0.63 3.65
CA TYR A 213 -25.51 0.30 4.07
C TYR A 213 -25.53 -0.17 5.54
N ARG A 214 -24.88 -1.30 5.80
CA ARG A 214 -24.82 -1.92 7.13
C ARG A 214 -23.76 -1.28 8.03
N ALA A 215 -22.68 -0.81 7.42
CA ALA A 215 -21.56 -0.15 8.08
C ALA A 215 -21.04 1.00 7.21
N VAL A 216 -20.39 1.96 7.87
CA VAL A 216 -19.76 3.11 7.23
C VAL A 216 -18.34 3.25 7.77
N PHE A 217 -17.37 3.38 6.86
CA PHE A 217 -15.97 3.69 7.20
C PHE A 217 -15.62 5.09 6.70
N ILE A 218 -15.03 5.93 7.55
CA ILE A 218 -14.72 7.33 7.24
C ILE A 218 -13.21 7.47 7.05
N ALA A 219 -12.80 7.83 5.83
CA ALA A 219 -11.41 8.00 5.39
C ALA A 219 -11.23 9.29 4.56
N THR A 220 -11.80 10.39 5.03
CA THR A 220 -11.81 11.69 4.34
C THR A 220 -10.47 12.43 4.39
N GLY A 221 -9.54 11.99 5.25
CA GLY A 221 -8.25 12.65 5.46
C GLY A 221 -8.39 14.05 6.06
N THR A 222 -7.37 14.88 5.86
CA THR A 222 -7.31 16.26 6.38
C THR A 222 -7.25 17.26 5.21
N PRO A 223 -8.40 17.65 4.64
CA PRO A 223 -8.43 18.52 3.46
C PRO A 223 -8.16 20.00 3.79
N THR A 224 -8.29 20.40 5.05
CA THR A 224 -8.11 21.78 5.48
C THR A 224 -6.63 22.05 5.81
N PRO A 225 -6.04 23.13 5.27
CA PRO A 225 -4.69 23.53 5.66
C PRO A 225 -4.70 24.10 7.08
N ARG A 226 -3.54 24.05 7.75
CA ARG A 226 -3.35 24.75 9.02
C ARG A 226 -3.23 26.26 8.74
N PRO A 227 -4.14 27.11 9.22
CA PRO A 227 -3.96 28.56 9.14
C PRO A 227 -2.80 28.97 10.03
N LEU A 228 -1.94 29.84 9.53
CA LEU A 228 -0.90 30.50 10.32
C LEU A 228 -1.53 31.75 10.94
N THR A 229 -2.24 31.57 12.04
CA THR A 229 -2.70 32.68 12.90
C THR A 229 -1.63 33.03 13.91
#